data_AF-A0A3C0SB37-F1
#
_entry.id   AF-A0A3C0SB37-F1
#
_cell.length_a   1.000
_cell.length_b   1.000
_cell.length_c   1.000
_cell.angle_alpha   90.00
_cell.angle_beta   90.00
_cell.angle_gamma   90.00
#
_symmetry.space_group_name_H-M   'P 1'
#
loop_
_entity.id
_entity.type
_entity.pdbx_description
1 polymer ?
#
loop_
_entity_poly.entity_id
_entity_poly.type
_entity_poly.pdbx_seq_one_letter_code
_entity_poly.pdbx_strand_id
1 'polypeptide(L)' 'MKKPVEVHVASIISQLIISIESNPLMATAFLIMGKNGIRHIAVTENKKIIGMLSVRDFSAYYVRKFGKK' A
#
# COMPACT_ATOMS: atom_id res chain seq x y z
N MET A 1 28.61 7.20 -8.93
CA MET A 1 27.30 6.59 -8.57
C MET A 1 27.15 5.28 -9.33
N LYS A 2 26.66 4.20 -8.69
CA LYS A 2 26.33 2.94 -9.38
C LYS A 2 25.15 3.17 -10.32
N LYS A 3 25.12 2.50 -11.48
CA LYS A 3 23.95 2.56 -12.37
C LYS A 3 22.79 1.76 -11.77
N PRO A 4 21.52 2.10 -12.07
CA PRO A 4 20.37 1.35 -11.54
C PRO A 4 20.44 -0.16 -11.81
N VAL A 5 20.97 -0.57 -12.97
CA VAL A 5 21.12 -1.99 -13.36
C VAL A 5 22.17 -2.76 -12.54
N GLU A 6 23.03 -2.05 -11.79
CA GLU A 6 24.08 -2.63 -10.96
C GLU A 6 23.68 -2.72 -9.48
N VAL A 7 22.52 -2.16 -9.10
CA VAL A 7 22.06 -2.09 -7.71
C VAL A 7 20.99 -3.16 -7.47
N HIS A 8 21.25 -4.04 -6.51
CA HIS A 8 20.28 -5.06 -6.11
C HIS A 8 19.14 -4.42 -5.30
N VAL A 9 17.88 -4.69 -5.66
CA VAL A 9 16.71 -4.09 -4.97
C VAL A 9 16.73 -4.36 -3.47
N ALA A 10 17.18 -5.56 -3.06
CA ALA A 10 17.30 -5.91 -1.64
C ALA A 10 18.23 -4.98 -0.84
N SER A 11 19.14 -4.25 -1.47
CA SER A 11 20.02 -3.30 -0.76
C SER A 11 19.40 -1.92 -0.55
N ILE A 12 18.22 -1.65 -1.12
CA ILE A 12 17.55 -0.33 -1.05
C ILE A 12 16.11 -0.40 -0.56
N ILE A 13 15.51 -1.61 -0.54
CA ILE A 13 14.13 -1.80 -0.08
C ILE A 13 14.00 -1.52 1.42
N SER A 14 12.87 -0.94 1.83
CA SER A 14 12.51 -0.84 3.24
C SER A 14 12.31 -2.25 3.82
N GLN A 15 12.97 -2.56 4.95
CA GLN A 15 13.04 -3.93 5.49
C GLN A 15 11.69 -4.51 5.96
N LEU A 16 10.68 -3.67 6.22
CA LEU A 16 9.38 -4.11 6.70
C LEU A 16 8.27 -3.71 5.71
N ILE A 17 7.74 -4.71 4.99
CA ILE A 17 6.51 -4.55 4.21
C ILE A 17 5.34 -4.58 5.18
N ILE A 18 4.67 -3.44 5.36
CA ILE A 18 3.44 -3.37 6.13
C ILE A 18 2.30 -3.90 5.27
N SER A 19 1.55 -4.87 5.80
CA SER A 19 0.42 -5.50 5.12
C SER A 19 -0.87 -5.45 5.95
N ILE A 20 -1.99 -5.64 5.26
CA ILE A 20 -3.32 -5.76 5.86
C ILE A 20 -4.06 -6.93 5.18
N GLU A 21 -4.85 -7.69 5.94
CA GLU A 21 -5.76 -8.69 5.35
C GLU A 21 -6.77 -8.04 4.38
N SER A 22 -7.35 -8.80 3.46
CA SER A 22 -8.30 -8.28 2.45
C SER A 22 -9.68 -7.93 2.99
N ASN A 23 -10.01 -8.37 4.21
CA ASN A 23 -11.34 -8.23 4.82
C ASN A 23 -11.66 -6.88 5.52
N PRO A 24 -10.72 -6.04 5.99
CA PRO A 24 -11.07 -4.81 6.68
C PRO A 24 -11.58 -3.74 5.72
N LEU A 25 -12.16 -2.68 6.29
CA LEU A 25 -12.62 -1.54 5.52
C LEU A 25 -11.47 -0.77 4.88
N MET A 26 -11.74 -0.15 3.72
CA MET A 26 -10.84 0.79 3.05
C MET A 26 -10.36 1.90 4.01
N ALA A 27 -11.21 2.37 4.93
CA ALA A 27 -10.81 3.37 5.92
C ALA A 27 -9.68 2.87 6.84
N THR A 28 -9.72 1.59 7.23
CA THR A 28 -8.71 0.97 8.10
C THR A 28 -7.35 0.95 7.42
N ALA A 29 -7.30 0.53 6.15
CA ALA A 29 -6.06 0.55 5.38
C ALA A 29 -5.49 1.97 5.23
N PHE A 30 -6.35 2.98 4.99
CA PHE A 30 -5.94 4.38 4.91
C PHE A 30 -5.35 4.91 6.24
N LEU A 31 -5.98 4.57 7.37
CA LEU A 31 -5.51 4.95 8.69
C LEU A 31 -4.16 4.28 9.02
N ILE A 32 -3.97 3.01 8.66
CA ILE A 32 -2.69 2.31 8.84
C ILE A 32 -1.59 3.00 8.02
N MET A 33 -1.88 3.41 6.79
CA MET A 33 -0.93 4.18 5.98
C MET A 33 -0.53 5.48 6.68
N GLY A 34 -1.51 6.26 7.13
CA GLY A 34 -1.28 7.52 7.84
C GLY A 34 -0.47 7.34 9.12
N LYS A 35 -0.80 6.33 9.94
CA LYS A 35 -0.09 6.01 11.19
C LYS A 35 1.38 5.65 10.97
N ASN A 36 1.70 4.96 9.87
CA ASN A 36 3.05 4.49 9.58
C ASN A 36 3.84 5.41 8.64
N GLY A 37 3.24 6.52 8.17
CA GLY A 37 3.89 7.43 7.21
C GLY A 37 4.19 6.79 5.85
N ILE A 38 3.45 5.74 5.47
CA ILE A 38 3.62 5.03 4.19
C ILE A 38 2.51 5.42 3.21
N ARG A 39 2.80 5.29 1.91
CA ARG A 39 1.82 5.59 0.84
C ARG A 39 1.27 4.35 0.13
N HIS A 40 1.81 3.18 0.45
CA HIS A 40 1.43 1.89 -0.12
C HIS A 40 1.35 0.85 0.99
N ILE A 41 0.40 -0.07 0.88
CA ILE A 41 0.22 -1.17 1.82
C ILE A 41 -0.04 -2.45 1.02
N ALA A 42 0.62 -3.54 1.38
CA ALA A 42 0.35 -4.83 0.78
C ALA A 42 -1.00 -5.37 1.30
N VAL A 43 -1.78 -5.99 0.41
CA VAL A 43 -3.03 -6.67 0.77
C VAL A 43 -2.75 -8.17 0.80
N THR A 44 -3.15 -8.83 1.88
CA THR A 44 -2.93 -10.26 2.10
C THR A 44 -4.22 -11.05 2.23
N GLU A 45 -4.14 -12.32 1.84
CA GLU A 45 -5.11 -13.36 2.21
C GLU A 45 -4.33 -14.60 2.64
N ASN A 46 -4.68 -15.15 3.80
CA ASN A 46 -4.02 -16.36 4.32
C ASN A 46 -2.48 -16.21 4.33
N LYS A 47 -1.98 -15.03 4.74
CA LYS A 47 -0.56 -14.66 4.76
C LYS A 47 0.14 -14.57 3.40
N LYS A 48 -0.59 -14.64 2.29
CA LYS A 48 -0.04 -14.43 0.95
C LYS A 48 -0.41 -13.05 0.45
N ILE A 49 0.55 -12.34 -0.14
CA ILE A 49 0.29 -11.06 -0.80
C ILE A 49 -0.54 -11.33 -2.06
N ILE A 50 -1.73 -10.74 -2.12
CA ILE A 50 -2.64 -10.83 -3.27
C ILE A 50 -2.69 -9.52 -4.08
N GLY A 51 -2.20 -8.42 -3.52
CA GLY A 51 -2.21 -7.12 -4.17
C GLY A 51 -1.61 -6.02 -3.31
N MET A 52 -1.81 -4.79 -3.74
CA MET A 52 -1.34 -3.59 -3.04
C MET A 52 -2.34 -2.47 -3.27
N LEU A 53 -2.52 -1.65 -2.23
CA LEU A 53 -3.24 -0.38 -2.34
C LEU A 53 -2.25 0.78 -2.16
N SER A 54 -2.52 1.88 -2.83
CA SER A 54 -1.82 3.15 -2.73
C SER A 54 -2.77 4.25 -2.24
N VAL A 55 -2.25 5.32 -1.65
CA VAL A 55 -3.02 6.55 -1.30
C VAL A 55 -3.89 7.07 -2.45
N ARG A 56 -3.48 6.85 -3.71
CA ARG A 56 -4.25 7.24 -4.90
C ARG A 56 -5.51 6.38 -5.05
N ASP A 57 -5.45 5.09 -4.74
CA ASP A 57 -6.61 4.20 -4.80
C ASP A 57 -7.67 4.60 -3.78
N PHE A 58 -7.26 5.03 -2.58
CA PHE A 58 -8.19 5.59 -1.58
C PHE A 58 -8.85 6.86 -2.09
N SER A 59 -8.07 7.80 -2.63
CA SER A 59 -8.62 9.04 -3.20
C SER A 59 -9.67 8.73 -4.27
N ALA A 60 -9.34 7.85 -5.23
CA ALA A 60 -10.27 7.44 -6.28
C ALA A 60 -11.51 6.72 -5.72
N TYR A 61 -11.34 5.82 -4.76
CA TYR A 61 -12.43 5.09 -4.11
C TYR A 61 -13.41 6.05 -3.43
N TYR A 62 -12.92 6.99 -2.62
CA TYR A 62 -13.77 7.91 -1.87
C TYR A 62 -14.44 8.95 -2.76
N VAL A 63 -13.75 9.43 -3.79
CA VAL A 63 -14.37 10.29 -4.83
C VAL A 63 -15.50 9.53 -5.54
N ARG A 64 -15.31 8.26 -5.91
CA ARG A 64 -16.38 7.47 -6.54
C ARG A 64 -17.51 7.11 -5.58
N LYS A 65 -17.20 6.87 -4.31
CA LYS A 65 -18.17 6.44 -3.29
C LYS A 65 -19.06 7.59 -2.79
N PHE A 66 -18.50 8.80 -2.69
CA PHE A 66 -19.18 9.95 -2.08
C PHE A 66 -19.28 11.17 -3.00
N GLY A 67 -18.52 11.20 -4.09
CA GLY A 67 -18.69 12.23 -5.12
C GLY A 67 -20.09 12.09 -5.70
N LYS A 68 -20.90 13.14 -5.52
CA LYS A 68 -22.17 13.28 -6.22
C LYS A 68 -21.89 13.26 -7.72
N LYS A 69 -22.78 12.61 -8.46
CA LYS A 69 -22.84 12.75 -9.91
C LYS A 69 -23.04 14.22 -10.27
#